data_AF-A0A6P0CBM4-F1
#
_entry.id   AF-A0A6P0CBM4-F1
#
_cell.length_a   1.000
_cell.length_b   1.000
_cell.length_c   1.000
_cell.angle_alpha   90.00
_cell.angle_beta   90.00
_cell.angle_gamma   90.00
#
_symmetry.space_group_name_H-M   'P 1'
#
loop_
_entity.id
_entity.type
_entity.pdbx_description
1 polymer ?
#
loop_
_entity_poly.entity_id
_entity_poly.type
_entity_poly.pdbx_seq_one_letter_code
_entity_poly.pdbx_strand_id
1 'polypeptide(L)'
;MAEYKAASALREHMLEGHPVTLLEAFLLFGVQGPNAEFSRIKKDGFLIESRPVPMAKVIRRINEYTVCKVPESLPYKEIQLTEYWIKK
;
A
#
# COMPACT_ATOMS: atom_id res chain seq x y z
N MET A 1 -20.67 -15.00 -10.34
CA MET A 1 -19.46 -14.90 -9.50
C MET A 1 -19.42 -13.48 -8.95
N ALA A 2 -19.16 -13.28 -7.66
CA ALA A 2 -18.95 -11.94 -7.14
C ALA A 2 -17.70 -11.33 -7.80
N GLU A 3 -17.82 -10.13 -8.34
CA GLU A 3 -16.71 -9.44 -9.00
C GLU A 3 -15.86 -8.75 -7.91
N TYR A 4 -14.78 -9.40 -7.50
CA TYR A 4 -13.84 -8.83 -6.53
C TYR A 4 -13.03 -7.72 -7.19
N LYS A 5 -13.28 -6.47 -6.76
CA LYS A 5 -12.55 -5.30 -7.25
C LYS A 5 -11.27 -5.10 -6.43
N ALA A 6 -10.16 -4.85 -7.13
CA ALA A 6 -8.87 -4.50 -6.55
C ALA A 6 -8.97 -3.42 -5.45
N ALA A 7 -9.76 -2.36 -5.71
CA ALA A 7 -9.99 -1.27 -4.78
C ALA A 7 -10.71 -1.70 -3.49
N SER A 8 -11.64 -2.66 -3.58
CA SER A 8 -12.34 -3.21 -2.42
C SER A 8 -11.38 -3.99 -1.52
N ALA A 9 -10.54 -4.84 -2.11
CA ALA A 9 -9.53 -5.61 -1.36
C ALA A 9 -8.51 -4.70 -0.65
N LEU A 10 -8.02 -3.65 -1.35
CA LEU A 10 -7.14 -2.64 -0.74
C LEU A 10 -7.81 -1.96 0.46
N ARG A 11 -9.08 -1.57 0.31
CA ARG A 11 -9.83 -0.88 1.35
C ARG A 11 -10.05 -1.76 2.58
N GLU A 12 -10.46 -3.01 2.38
CA GLU A 12 -10.65 -3.98 3.47
C GLU A 12 -9.36 -4.17 4.27
N HIS A 13 -8.24 -4.38 3.58
CA HIS A 13 -6.93 -4.48 4.20
C HIS A 13 -6.58 -3.25 5.07
N MET A 14 -6.86 -2.05 4.57
CA MET A 14 -6.63 -0.81 5.35
C MET A 14 -7.59 -0.66 6.54
N LEU A 15 -8.84 -1.10 6.42
CA LEU A 15 -9.85 -1.06 7.50
C LEU A 15 -9.49 -2.00 8.67
N GLU A 16 -8.82 -3.10 8.37
CA GLU A 16 -8.24 -4.00 9.38
C GLU A 16 -7.10 -3.32 10.17
N GLY A 17 -6.56 -2.22 9.64
CA GLY A 17 -5.50 -1.42 10.26
C GLY A 17 -4.12 -1.69 9.65
N HIS A 18 -4.06 -2.42 8.54
CA HIS A 18 -2.80 -2.69 7.86
C HIS A 18 -2.35 -1.47 7.02
N PRO A 19 -1.12 -0.99 7.21
CA PRO A 19 -0.60 0.12 6.42
C PRO A 19 -0.17 -0.35 5.04
N VAL A 20 -0.35 0.52 4.05
CA VAL A 20 -0.01 0.26 2.65
C VAL A 20 0.77 1.42 2.04
N THR A 21 1.78 1.11 1.24
CA THR A 21 2.43 2.08 0.34
C THR A 21 1.81 2.01 -1.05
N LEU A 22 2.11 2.99 -1.91
CA LEU A 22 1.71 2.92 -3.32
C LEU A 22 2.26 1.65 -3.99
N LEU A 23 3.52 1.29 -3.70
CA LEU A 23 4.15 0.10 -4.28
C LEU A 23 3.37 -1.18 -3.96
N GLU A 24 2.88 -1.31 -2.73
CA GLU A 24 2.07 -2.45 -2.31
C GLU A 24 0.67 -2.43 -2.91
N ALA A 25 0.05 -1.25 -3.00
CA ALA A 25 -1.23 -1.10 -3.69
C ALA A 25 -1.15 -1.56 -5.16
N PHE A 26 -0.03 -1.29 -5.84
CA PHE A 26 0.22 -1.78 -7.19
C PHE A 26 0.50 -3.29 -7.21
N LEU A 27 1.48 -3.76 -6.44
CA LEU A 27 2.00 -5.12 -6.59
C LEU A 27 1.11 -6.20 -5.97
N LEU A 28 0.44 -5.90 -4.86
CA LEU A 28 -0.36 -6.89 -4.14
C LEU A 28 -1.83 -6.83 -4.56
N PHE A 29 -2.35 -5.63 -4.85
CA PHE A 29 -3.78 -5.44 -5.11
C PHE A 29 -4.10 -5.08 -6.57
N GLY A 30 -3.10 -4.72 -7.40
CA GLY A 30 -3.34 -4.32 -8.79
C GLY A 30 -4.08 -2.98 -8.94
N VAL A 31 -4.06 -2.13 -7.91
CA VAL A 31 -4.75 -0.82 -7.95
C VAL A 31 -3.92 0.16 -8.77
N GLN A 32 -4.44 0.57 -9.92
CA GLN A 32 -3.73 1.47 -10.86
C GLN A 32 -3.61 2.92 -10.37
N GLY A 33 -4.50 3.37 -9.47
CA GLY A 33 -4.50 4.75 -8.97
C GLY A 33 -4.78 4.81 -7.47
N PRO A 34 -3.84 4.38 -6.60
CA PRO A 34 -4.11 4.28 -5.17
C PRO A 34 -4.48 5.63 -4.53
N ASN A 35 -3.94 6.74 -5.03
CA ASN A 35 -4.32 8.08 -4.57
C ASN A 35 -5.81 8.39 -4.75
N ALA A 36 -6.42 7.95 -5.85
CA ALA A 36 -7.86 8.12 -6.07
C ALA A 36 -8.66 7.30 -5.06
N GLU A 37 -8.21 6.09 -4.75
CA GLU A 37 -8.84 5.24 -3.74
C GLU A 37 -8.69 5.81 -2.33
N PHE A 38 -7.54 6.36 -1.97
CA PHE A 38 -7.37 7.08 -0.70
C PHE A 38 -8.29 8.31 -0.61
N SER A 39 -8.48 9.04 -1.72
CA SER A 39 -9.45 10.13 -1.76
C SER A 39 -10.90 9.65 -1.58
N ARG A 40 -11.29 8.50 -2.16
CA ARG A 40 -12.62 7.91 -1.95
C ARG A 40 -12.81 7.47 -0.50
N ILE A 41 -11.83 6.79 0.08
CA ILE A 41 -11.87 6.37 1.49
C ILE A 41 -12.03 7.58 2.42
N LYS A 42 -11.31 8.68 2.18
CA LYS A 42 -11.49 9.94 2.92
C LYS A 42 -12.88 10.55 2.74
N LYS A 43 -13.42 10.54 1.53
CA LYS A 43 -14.79 11.02 1.23
C LYS A 43 -15.86 10.21 1.97
N ASP A 44 -15.62 8.93 2.19
CA ASP A 44 -16.49 8.04 2.96
C ASP A 44 -16.38 8.25 4.48
N GLY A 45 -15.65 9.26 4.94
CA GLY A 45 -15.56 9.65 6.35
C GLY A 45 -14.40 9.03 7.14
N PHE A 46 -13.54 8.23 6.50
CA PHE A 46 -12.39 7.61 7.16
C PHE A 46 -11.20 8.57 7.23
N LEU A 47 -10.54 8.60 8.39
CA LEU A 47 -9.31 9.35 8.57
C LEU A 47 -8.11 8.50 8.10
N ILE A 48 -7.38 8.96 7.09
CA ILE A 48 -6.13 8.32 6.64
C ILE A 48 -4.95 9.10 7.21
N GLU A 49 -4.09 8.41 7.94
CA GLU A 49 -2.78 8.91 8.35
C GLU A 49 -1.68 8.40 7.41
N SER A 50 -0.53 9.08 7.46
CA SER A 50 0.61 8.71 6.63
C SER A 50 1.93 8.99 7.32
N ARG A 51 2.95 8.18 7.04
CA ARG A 51 4.33 8.45 7.50
C ARG A 51 5.37 7.95 6.49
N PRO A 52 6.59 8.54 6.49
CA PRO A 52 7.70 7.99 5.73
C PRO A 52 8.18 6.66 6.34
N VAL A 53 8.56 5.72 5.49
CA VAL A 53 9.20 4.45 5.84
C VAL A 53 10.30 4.07 4.86
N PRO A 54 11.38 3.42 5.31
CA PRO A 54 12.41 2.91 4.42
C PRO A 54 11.84 1.89 3.42
N MET A 55 12.20 2.01 2.14
CA MET A 55 11.77 1.09 1.10
C MET A 55 12.18 -0.35 1.42
N ALA A 56 13.34 -0.58 2.07
CA ALA A 56 13.74 -1.91 2.53
C ALA A 56 12.72 -2.60 3.44
N LYS A 57 12.03 -1.85 4.32
CA LYS A 57 10.96 -2.40 5.17
C LYS A 57 9.76 -2.83 4.33
N VAL A 58 9.41 -2.02 3.34
CA VAL A 58 8.28 -2.26 2.43
C VAL A 58 8.56 -3.48 1.54
N ILE A 59 9.76 -3.58 0.97
CA ILE A 59 10.19 -4.73 0.15
C ILE A 59 10.17 -6.02 0.96
N ARG A 60 10.62 -5.99 2.23
CA ARG A 60 10.51 -7.16 3.12
C ARG A 60 9.05 -7.61 3.29
N ARG A 61 8.12 -6.68 3.48
CA ARG A 61 6.68 -6.96 3.64
C ARG A 61 6.05 -7.48 2.36
N ILE A 62 6.38 -6.89 1.20
CA ILE A 62 5.98 -7.39 -0.12
C ILE A 62 6.47 -8.83 -0.32
N ASN A 63 7.70 -9.12 0.08
CA ASN A 63 8.32 -10.44 -0.09
C ASN A 63 7.72 -11.56 0.78
N GLU A 64 6.80 -11.24 1.69
CA GLU A 64 6.00 -12.26 2.39
C GLU A 64 4.98 -12.94 1.45
N TYR A 65 4.60 -12.27 0.35
CA TYR A 65 3.52 -12.71 -0.55
C TYR A 65 3.95 -12.82 -2.02
N THR A 66 5.05 -12.20 -2.43
CA THR A 66 5.54 -12.20 -3.82
C THR A 66 7.07 -12.17 -3.90
N VAL A 67 7.64 -12.26 -5.10
CA VAL A 67 9.09 -12.15 -5.32
C VAL A 67 9.39 -10.78 -5.91
N CYS A 68 9.77 -9.83 -5.06
CA CYS A 68 10.22 -8.50 -5.45
C CYS A 68 11.74 -8.39 -5.27
N LYS A 69 12.46 -8.38 -6.40
CA LYS A 69 13.91 -8.18 -6.43
C LYS A 69 14.25 -6.74 -6.79
N VAL A 70 15.08 -6.13 -5.96
CA VAL A 70 15.59 -4.77 -6.20
C VAL A 70 16.93 -4.88 -6.94
N PRO A 71 17.22 -4.00 -7.92
CA PRO A 71 18.54 -3.93 -8.54
C PRO A 71 19.63 -3.63 -7.50
N GLU A 72 20.80 -4.27 -7.61
CA GLU A 72 21.90 -4.13 -6.64
C GLU A 72 22.43 -2.70 -6.53
N SER A 73 22.38 -1.93 -7.63
CA SER A 73 22.82 -0.54 -7.68
C SER A 73 21.80 0.47 -7.11
N LEU A 74 20.60 0.03 -6.72
CA LEU A 74 19.58 0.91 -6.18
C LEU A 74 19.74 1.03 -4.65
N PRO A 75 19.94 2.23 -4.08
CA PRO A 75 20.08 2.43 -2.63
C PRO A 75 18.74 2.37 -1.89
N TYR A 76 17.98 1.28 -2.04
CA TYR A 76 16.63 1.11 -1.49
C TYR A 76 16.55 1.10 0.05
N LYS A 77 17.69 1.04 0.75
CA LYS A 77 17.75 1.22 2.21
C LYS A 77 17.62 2.69 2.61
N GLU A 78 18.03 3.61 1.74
CA GLU A 78 18.01 5.06 1.97
C GLU A 78 16.72 5.71 1.42
N ILE A 79 16.17 5.14 0.34
CA ILE A 79 14.91 5.59 -0.26
C ILE A 79 13.75 5.46 0.74
N GLN A 80 13.01 6.55 0.93
CA GLN A 80 11.80 6.59 1.74
C GLN A 80 10.55 6.47 0.86
N LEU A 81 9.59 5.67 1.29
CA LEU A 81 8.23 5.59 0.74
C LEU A 81 7.24 6.12 1.76
N THR A 82 6.09 6.59 1.30
CA THR A 82 4.98 6.95 2.20
C THR A 82 4.07 5.76 2.41
N GLU A 83 3.88 5.34 3.67
CA GLU A 83 2.84 4.38 4.03
C GLU A 83 1.61 5.10 4.59
N TYR A 84 0.44 4.54 4.29
CA TYR A 84 -0.88 5.07 4.62
C TYR A 84 -1.69 4.03 5.39
N TRP A 85 -2.46 4.44 6.38
CA TRP A 85 -3.40 3.54 7.08
C TRP A 85 -4.66 4.30 7.48
N ILE A 86 -5.77 3.57 7.65
CA ILE A 86 -6.99 4.14 8.23
C ILE A 86 -6.82 4.18 9.75
N LYS A 87 -6.95 5.38 10.32
CA LYS A 87 -6.96 5.59 11.77
C LYS A 87 -8.33 5.20 12.31
N LYS A 88 -8.33 4.32 13.32
CA LYS A 88 -9.51 3.98 14.11
C LYS A 88 -9.80 5.05 15.15
#